data_AF-A0A5C3MV42-F1
#
_entry.id   AF-A0A5C3MV42-F1
#
_cell.length_a   1.000
_cell.length_b   1.000
_cell.length_c   1.000
_cell.angle_alpha   90.00
_cell.angle_beta   90.00
_cell.angle_gamma   90.00
#
_symmetry.space_group_name_H-M   'P 1'
#
loop_
_entity.id
_entity.type
_entity.pdbx_description
1 polymer ?
#
loop_
_entity_poly.entity_id
_entity_poly.type
_entity_poly.pdbx_seq_one_letter_code
_entity_poly.pdbx_strand_id
1 'polypeptide(L)'
;MMKGQQQEKLAINSWIDLLSGETWNVMKIGFQLKQVRERLAKGLVDKGVLRTEKRNFLLFDMATHPVADVRTKDSIVSRVVSLLTVTTSTVPPQALDKEGTQCRAMRAVCLVCAAYAASVLDNAFGRLTYEDREAAFQRCDEILAEFACWPFGSGSGTSTPGTRRREASRIGMGSVGGVSGREAVLGLLQEVKKEAVGEEDLGFELVAGVLEVLSKLDSLL
;
A
#
# COMPACT_ATOMS: atom_id res chain seq x y z
N MET A 1 21.09 -12.24 0.99
CA MET A 1 20.18 -12.84 1.99
C MET A 1 19.38 -13.97 1.34
N MET A 2 18.40 -13.69 0.47
CA MET A 2 17.63 -14.74 -0.22
C MET A 2 18.46 -15.67 -1.12
N LYS A 3 19.44 -15.13 -1.88
CA LYS A 3 20.36 -15.94 -2.71
C LYS A 3 21.20 -16.96 -1.94
N GLY A 4 21.39 -16.77 -0.62
CA GLY A 4 22.15 -17.68 0.24
C GLY A 4 21.32 -18.80 0.88
N GLN A 5 20.00 -18.78 0.72
CA GLN A 5 19.05 -19.75 1.28
C GLN A 5 18.47 -20.67 0.20
N GLN A 6 19.22 -20.96 -0.86
CA GLN A 6 18.74 -21.64 -2.07
C GLN A 6 18.13 -23.03 -1.83
N GLN A 7 18.38 -23.64 -0.66
CA GLN A 7 17.83 -24.94 -0.25
C GLN A 7 16.53 -24.85 0.60
N GLU A 8 16.20 -23.71 1.21
CA GLU A 8 15.03 -23.56 2.10
C GLU A 8 14.08 -22.49 1.55
N LYS A 9 12.92 -22.92 1.03
CA LYS A 9 11.85 -22.03 0.60
C LYS A 9 11.02 -21.61 1.81
N LEU A 10 11.10 -20.33 2.18
CA LEU A 10 10.28 -19.75 3.25
C LEU A 10 9.05 -19.05 2.68
N ALA A 11 7.97 -19.07 3.45
CA ALA A 11 6.75 -18.34 3.15
C ALA A 11 6.94 -16.82 3.25
N ILE A 12 6.05 -16.05 2.64
CA ILE A 12 6.11 -14.58 2.59
C ILE A 12 6.08 -13.98 4.00
N ASN A 13 5.15 -14.43 4.86
CA ASN A 13 5.07 -13.98 6.24
C ASN A 13 6.38 -14.24 7.01
N SER A 14 6.99 -15.42 6.85
CA SER A 14 8.25 -15.76 7.50
C SER A 14 9.38 -14.82 7.07
N TRP A 15 9.44 -14.44 5.80
CA TRP A 15 10.40 -13.44 5.32
C TRP A 15 10.15 -12.07 5.93
N ILE A 16 8.89 -11.65 6.05
CA ILE A 16 8.53 -10.38 6.69
C ILE A 16 8.96 -10.39 8.15
N ASP A 17 8.59 -11.42 8.92
CA ASP A 17 8.96 -11.56 10.34
C ASP A 17 10.49 -11.55 10.55
N LEU A 18 11.23 -12.25 9.67
CA LEU A 18 12.70 -12.30 9.70
C LEU A 18 13.34 -10.94 9.43
N LEU A 19 12.84 -10.21 8.43
CA LEU A 19 13.40 -8.91 8.02
C LEU A 19 13.02 -7.80 9.01
N SER A 20 11.83 -7.89 9.62
CA SER A 20 11.38 -6.98 10.68
C SER A 20 12.03 -7.29 12.04
N GLY A 21 12.45 -8.54 12.25
CA GLY A 21 13.01 -9.01 13.52
C GLY A 21 11.96 -9.40 14.55
N GLU A 22 10.76 -9.78 14.09
CA GLU A 22 9.63 -10.22 14.93
C GLU A 22 9.72 -11.72 15.27
N THR A 23 10.67 -12.44 14.67
CA THR A 23 10.92 -13.86 14.95
C THR A 23 11.95 -14.09 16.07
N TRP A 24 11.74 -15.16 16.85
CA TRP A 24 12.66 -15.61 17.89
C TRP A 24 13.71 -16.62 17.40
N ASN A 25 13.84 -16.84 16.09
CA ASN A 25 14.80 -17.80 15.54
C ASN A 25 16.24 -17.28 15.64
N VAL A 26 16.96 -17.69 16.69
CA VAL A 26 18.35 -17.29 16.99
C VAL A 26 19.30 -17.59 15.83
N MET A 27 19.10 -18.69 15.09
CA MET A 27 19.93 -19.05 13.95
C MET A 27 19.78 -18.10 12.76
N LYS A 28 18.67 -17.36 12.70
CA LYS A 28 18.37 -16.40 11.62
C LYS A 28 18.32 -14.94 12.11
N ILE A 29 18.82 -14.64 13.31
CA ILE A 29 18.80 -13.29 13.91
C ILE A 29 19.54 -12.23 13.08
N GLY A 30 20.50 -12.66 12.26
CA GLY A 30 21.23 -11.79 11.33
C GLY A 30 20.38 -11.27 10.16
N PHE A 31 19.13 -11.70 10.03
CA PHE A 31 18.28 -11.34 8.90
C PHE A 31 17.56 -10.00 9.09
N GLN A 32 17.43 -9.51 10.32
CA GLN A 32 16.77 -8.25 10.60
C GLN A 32 17.46 -7.09 9.89
N LEU A 33 16.67 -6.27 9.19
CA LEU A 33 17.15 -5.05 8.56
C LEU A 33 17.38 -3.98 9.63
N LYS A 34 18.63 -3.54 9.76
CA LYS A 34 19.02 -2.49 10.73
C LYS A 34 19.06 -1.12 10.06
N GLN A 35 18.78 -0.08 10.87
CA GLN A 35 18.91 1.33 10.47
C GLN A 35 18.10 1.67 9.21
N VAL A 36 16.91 1.06 9.05
CA VAL A 36 16.11 1.19 7.82
C VAL A 36 15.71 2.64 7.58
N ARG A 37 15.26 3.34 8.63
CA ARG A 37 14.83 4.74 8.56
C ARG A 37 15.95 5.66 8.09
N GLU A 38 17.15 5.51 8.66
CA GLU A 38 18.34 6.30 8.37
C GLU A 38 18.82 6.04 6.93
N ARG A 39 18.80 4.78 6.51
CA ARG A 39 19.16 4.39 5.14
C ARG A 39 18.16 4.91 4.11
N LEU A 40 16.86 4.89 4.41
CA LEU A 40 15.82 5.49 3.56
C LEU A 40 15.98 7.02 3.49
N ALA A 41 16.18 7.69 4.62
CA ALA A 41 16.41 9.13 4.66
C ALA A 41 17.64 9.52 3.83
N LYS A 42 18.76 8.81 3.99
CA LYS A 42 19.96 9.01 3.15
C LYS A 42 19.66 8.81 1.67
N GLY A 43 18.96 7.74 1.30
CA GLY A 43 18.59 7.50 -0.10
C GLY A 43 17.69 8.59 -0.70
N LEU A 44 16.83 9.22 0.12
CA LEU A 44 16.01 10.36 -0.32
C LEU A 44 16.82 11.67 -0.43
N VAL A 45 17.85 11.85 0.39
CA VAL A 45 18.81 12.95 0.25
C VAL A 45 19.63 12.79 -1.04
N ASP A 46 20.17 11.60 -1.28
CA ASP A 46 20.97 11.29 -2.47
C ASP A 46 20.16 11.48 -3.77
N LYS A 47 18.83 11.30 -3.70
CA LYS A 47 17.89 11.55 -4.81
C LYS A 47 17.39 12.99 -4.91
N GLY A 48 17.80 13.88 -4.00
CA GLY A 48 17.39 15.29 -3.98
C GLY A 48 15.96 15.55 -3.50
N VAL A 49 15.27 14.55 -2.94
CA VAL A 49 13.91 14.72 -2.39
C VAL A 49 13.97 15.38 -1.02
N LEU A 50 14.95 14.98 -0.20
CA LEU A 50 15.28 15.64 1.07
C LEU A 50 16.59 16.42 0.92
N ARG A 51 16.81 17.38 1.80
CA ARG A 51 18.12 18.02 1.99
C ARG A 51 18.61 17.82 3.40
N THR A 52 19.92 17.86 3.62
CA THR A 52 20.49 17.80 4.96
C THR A 52 20.71 19.21 5.48
N GLU A 53 20.13 19.50 6.65
CA GLU A 53 20.34 20.74 7.38
C GLU A 53 20.90 20.43 8.77
N LYS A 54 21.92 21.18 9.19
CA LYS A 54 22.45 21.11 10.55
C LYS A 54 21.64 22.06 11.43
N ARG A 55 20.89 21.53 12.39
CA ARG A 55 20.23 22.33 13.43
C ARG A 55 21.09 22.34 14.68
N ASN A 56 21.49 23.53 15.11
CA ASN A 56 22.26 23.71 16.33
C ASN A 56 21.29 23.82 17.51
N PHE A 57 21.41 22.91 18.46
CA PHE A 57 20.74 22.99 19.77
C PHE A 57 21.75 23.48 20.81
N LEU A 58 21.27 23.89 21.98
CA LEU A 58 22.12 24.46 23.03
C LEU A 58 23.30 23.54 23.43
N LEU A 59 23.11 22.21 23.36
CA LEU A 59 24.09 21.23 23.84
C LEU A 59 24.65 20.31 22.75
N PHE A 60 24.08 20.32 21.54
CA PHE A 60 24.50 19.44 20.45
C PHE A 60 23.96 19.93 19.12
N ASP A 61 24.55 19.42 18.04
CA ASP A 61 24.03 19.66 16.70
C ASP A 61 23.34 18.39 16.18
N MET A 62 22.23 18.57 15.47
CA MET A 62 21.45 17.47 14.91
C MET A 62 21.29 17.66 13.40
N ALA A 63 21.62 16.62 12.65
CA ALA A 63 21.26 16.55 11.24
C ALA A 63 19.74 16.37 11.11
N THR A 64 19.10 17.26 10.36
CA THR A 64 17.68 17.20 10.03
C THR A 64 17.51 17.12 8.51
N HIS A 65 16.40 16.51 8.10
CA HIS A 65 16.16 16.18 6.70
C HIS A 65 14.82 16.74 6.20
N PRO A 66 14.65 18.06 6.08
CA PRO A 66 13.44 18.63 5.54
C PRO A 66 13.27 18.31 4.05
N VAL A 67 12.03 18.35 3.58
CA VAL A 67 11.69 18.16 2.17
C VAL A 67 12.29 19.28 1.33
N ALA A 68 13.08 18.92 0.33
CA ALA A 68 13.66 19.83 -0.64
C ALA A 68 12.75 19.98 -1.86
N ASP A 69 12.26 18.87 -2.41
CA ASP A 69 11.32 18.87 -3.53
C ASP A 69 9.88 18.58 -3.09
N VAL A 70 9.15 19.65 -2.78
CA VAL A 70 7.74 19.58 -2.38
C VAL A 70 6.87 19.04 -3.52
N ARG A 71 7.23 19.28 -4.78
CA ARG A 71 6.43 18.84 -5.94
C ARG A 71 6.36 17.33 -6.05
N THR A 72 7.46 16.63 -5.74
CA THR A 72 7.47 15.16 -5.68
C THR A 72 6.48 14.66 -4.63
N LYS A 73 6.45 15.27 -3.43
CA LYS A 73 5.49 14.90 -2.38
C LYS A 73 4.05 15.17 -2.82
N ASP A 74 3.77 16.36 -3.34
CA ASP A 74 2.43 16.76 -3.77
C ASP A 74 1.92 15.89 -4.93
N SER A 75 2.79 15.49 -5.85
CA SER A 75 2.43 14.56 -6.93
C SER A 75 2.02 13.19 -6.39
N ILE A 76 2.74 12.65 -5.38
CA ILE A 76 2.36 11.40 -4.72
C ILE A 76 0.99 11.52 -4.05
N VAL A 77 0.78 12.58 -3.27
CA VAL A 77 -0.50 12.85 -2.59
C VAL A 77 -1.63 12.99 -3.59
N SER A 78 -1.43 13.75 -4.68
CA SER A 78 -2.44 13.94 -5.72
C SER A 78 -2.84 12.63 -6.40
N ARG A 79 -1.88 11.73 -6.67
CA ARG A 79 -2.17 10.39 -7.23
C ARG A 79 -3.00 9.54 -6.27
N VAL A 80 -2.59 9.48 -5.00
CA VAL A 80 -3.28 8.71 -3.95
C VAL A 80 -4.72 9.21 -3.79
N VAL A 81 -4.91 10.52 -3.64
CA VAL A 81 -6.24 11.12 -3.51
C VAL A 81 -7.06 10.84 -4.77
N SER A 82 -6.51 11.06 -5.97
CA SER A 82 -7.24 10.82 -7.23
C SER A 82 -7.67 9.36 -7.39
N LEU A 83 -6.86 8.39 -6.95
CA LEU A 83 -7.20 6.97 -7.02
C LEU A 83 -8.33 6.60 -6.04
N LEU A 84 -8.33 7.22 -4.86
CA LEU A 84 -9.24 6.87 -3.76
C LEU A 84 -10.55 7.68 -3.74
N THR A 85 -10.61 8.80 -4.44
CA THR A 85 -11.84 9.61 -4.53
C THR A 85 -12.56 9.49 -5.86
N VAL A 86 -12.05 8.69 -6.81
CA VAL A 86 -12.74 8.47 -8.08
C VAL A 86 -14.03 7.67 -7.83
N THR A 87 -15.14 8.19 -8.34
CA THR A 87 -16.48 7.60 -8.18
C THR A 87 -16.89 6.73 -9.36
N THR A 88 -16.09 6.71 -10.42
CA THR A 88 -16.31 5.89 -11.62
C THR A 88 -15.35 4.70 -11.65
N SER A 89 -15.68 3.69 -12.44
CA SER A 89 -14.81 2.53 -12.65
C SER A 89 -13.53 2.89 -13.43
N THR A 90 -13.52 4.00 -14.17
CA THR A 90 -12.36 4.40 -14.99
C THR A 90 -11.26 4.98 -14.11
N VAL A 91 -10.06 4.41 -14.21
CA VAL A 91 -8.89 4.89 -13.48
C VAL A 91 -8.38 6.19 -14.12
N PRO A 92 -8.35 7.32 -13.39
CA PRO A 92 -7.82 8.58 -13.93
C PRO A 92 -6.32 8.44 -14.25
N PRO A 93 -5.83 8.92 -15.41
CA PRO A 93 -4.39 8.87 -15.72
C PRO A 93 -3.52 9.55 -14.66
N GLN A 94 -4.02 10.65 -14.08
CA GLN A 94 -3.37 11.39 -12.99
C GLN A 94 -3.34 10.64 -11.64
N ALA A 95 -4.04 9.51 -11.51
CA ALA A 95 -3.94 8.61 -10.37
C ALA A 95 -2.74 7.66 -10.49
N LEU A 96 -2.13 7.57 -11.67
CA LEU A 96 -1.05 6.64 -12.00
C LEU A 96 0.28 7.37 -12.15
N ASP A 97 1.38 6.61 -12.16
CA ASP A 97 2.69 7.14 -12.51
C ASP A 97 2.80 7.48 -14.00
N LYS A 98 3.90 8.14 -14.36
CA LYS A 98 4.24 8.52 -15.73
C LYS A 98 4.09 7.34 -16.68
N GLU A 99 3.57 7.61 -17.87
CA GLU A 99 3.51 6.62 -18.96
C GLU A 99 4.89 6.02 -19.26
N GLY A 100 4.91 4.73 -19.58
CA GLY A 100 6.14 3.95 -19.72
C GLY A 100 6.69 3.37 -18.40
N THR A 101 6.14 3.74 -17.24
CA THR A 101 6.48 3.08 -15.97
C THR A 101 5.92 1.66 -15.94
N GLN A 102 6.78 0.68 -15.66
CA GLN A 102 6.37 -0.72 -15.55
C GLN A 102 5.40 -0.93 -14.38
N CYS A 103 4.31 -1.65 -14.66
CA CYS A 103 3.27 -2.02 -13.70
C CYS A 103 2.71 -0.80 -12.94
N ARG A 104 2.36 0.27 -13.65
CA ARG A 104 1.98 1.56 -13.05
C ARG A 104 0.70 1.45 -12.21
N ALA A 105 -0.28 0.67 -12.65
CA ALA A 105 -1.53 0.45 -11.93
C ALA A 105 -1.27 -0.41 -10.69
N MET A 106 -0.47 -1.47 -10.84
CA MET A 106 -0.13 -2.32 -9.69
C MET A 106 0.67 -1.54 -8.63
N ARG A 107 1.60 -0.67 -9.04
CA ARG A 107 2.34 0.20 -8.12
C ARG A 107 1.43 1.17 -7.36
N ALA A 108 0.39 1.69 -8.02
CA ALA A 108 -0.59 2.57 -7.38
C ALA A 108 -1.40 1.81 -6.31
N VAL A 109 -1.83 0.57 -6.61
CA VAL A 109 -2.46 -0.34 -5.64
C VAL A 109 -1.55 -0.59 -4.45
N CYS A 110 -0.31 -1.01 -4.68
CA CYS A 110 0.65 -1.28 -3.60
C CYS A 110 0.88 -0.05 -2.72
N LEU A 111 0.97 1.15 -3.32
CA LEU A 111 1.19 2.38 -2.57
C LEU A 111 0.03 2.68 -1.60
N VAL A 112 -1.21 2.60 -2.06
CA VAL A 112 -2.38 2.91 -1.20
C VAL A 112 -2.57 1.84 -0.13
N CYS A 113 -2.46 0.56 -0.48
CA CYS A 113 -2.59 -0.54 0.47
C CYS A 113 -1.48 -0.55 1.53
N ALA A 114 -0.23 -0.28 1.14
CA ALA A 114 0.88 -0.19 2.10
C ALA A 114 0.77 1.05 2.99
N ALA A 115 0.35 2.20 2.45
CA ALA A 115 0.11 3.40 3.26
C ALA A 115 -1.05 3.20 4.25
N TYR A 116 -2.07 2.44 3.84
CA TYR A 116 -3.19 2.06 4.68
C TYR A 116 -2.75 1.15 5.84
N ALA A 117 -2.08 0.03 5.53
CA ALA A 117 -1.58 -0.91 6.54
C ALA A 117 -0.50 -0.30 7.46
N ALA A 118 0.24 0.70 6.99
CA ALA A 118 1.20 1.45 7.80
C ALA A 118 0.57 2.61 8.60
N SER A 119 -0.76 2.78 8.55
CA SER A 119 -1.52 3.82 9.26
C SER A 119 -1.03 5.24 8.98
N VAL A 120 -0.61 5.52 7.74
CA VAL A 120 -0.14 6.86 7.31
C VAL A 120 -0.95 7.44 6.15
N LEU A 121 -1.96 6.73 5.65
CA LEU A 121 -2.77 7.15 4.50
C LEU A 121 -3.57 8.44 4.76
N ASP A 122 -4.06 8.62 5.99
CA ASP A 122 -4.82 9.81 6.44
C ASP A 122 -4.05 11.13 6.22
N ASN A 123 -2.71 11.09 6.32
CA ASN A 123 -1.86 12.25 6.08
C ASN A 123 -1.99 12.82 4.66
N ALA A 124 -2.44 12.03 3.69
CA ALA A 124 -2.71 12.48 2.32
C ALA A 124 -4.04 13.24 2.19
N PHE A 125 -4.96 13.08 3.14
CA PHE A 125 -6.35 13.56 3.03
C PHE A 125 -6.58 14.93 3.65
N GLY A 126 -5.53 15.72 3.90
CA GLY A 126 -5.63 17.00 4.59
C GLY A 126 -6.62 18.00 3.95
N ARG A 127 -6.92 17.87 2.65
CA ARG A 127 -7.86 18.73 1.91
C ARG A 127 -9.26 18.15 1.72
N LEU A 128 -9.48 16.89 2.09
CA LEU A 128 -10.76 16.20 1.92
C LEU A 128 -11.72 16.52 3.07
N THR A 129 -13.03 16.52 2.77
CA THR A 129 -14.09 16.58 3.79
C THR A 129 -14.11 15.31 4.63
N TYR A 130 -14.83 15.31 5.75
CA TYR A 130 -14.98 14.11 6.57
C TYR A 130 -15.63 12.95 5.79
N GLU A 131 -16.68 13.24 5.02
CA GLU A 131 -17.39 12.24 4.22
C GLU A 131 -16.49 11.64 3.13
N ASP A 132 -15.71 12.48 2.43
CA ASP A 132 -14.77 12.03 1.40
C ASP A 132 -13.64 11.16 1.97
N ARG A 133 -13.20 11.43 3.21
CA ARG A 133 -12.19 10.62 3.90
C ARG A 133 -12.69 9.22 4.21
N GLU A 134 -13.89 9.13 4.79
CA GLU A 134 -14.54 7.85 5.06
C GLU A 134 -14.74 7.04 3.77
N ALA A 135 -15.19 7.69 2.70
CA ALA A 135 -15.34 7.06 1.39
C ALA A 135 -14.00 6.59 0.81
N ALA A 136 -12.93 7.39 0.94
CA ALA A 136 -11.59 7.03 0.48
C ALA A 136 -11.01 5.82 1.24
N PHE A 137 -11.22 5.73 2.55
CA PHE A 137 -10.84 4.56 3.34
C PHE A 137 -11.62 3.32 2.93
N GLN A 138 -12.94 3.44 2.78
CA GLN A 138 -13.79 2.35 2.33
C GLN A 138 -13.36 1.82 0.96
N ARG A 139 -13.03 2.72 0.03
CA ARG A 139 -12.49 2.31 -1.29
C ARG A 139 -11.13 1.63 -1.16
N CYS A 140 -10.25 2.09 -0.26
CA CYS A 140 -8.96 1.44 -0.02
C CYS A 140 -9.12 0.02 0.57
N ASP A 141 -10.09 -0.18 1.47
CA ASP A 141 -10.46 -1.51 1.99
C ASP A 141 -10.91 -2.44 0.86
N GLU A 142 -11.76 -1.96 -0.04
CA GLU A 142 -12.25 -2.72 -1.20
C GLU A 142 -11.11 -3.08 -2.16
N ILE A 143 -10.20 -2.15 -2.45
CA ILE A 143 -8.99 -2.40 -3.24
C ILE A 143 -8.15 -3.48 -2.54
N LEU A 144 -7.86 -3.34 -1.24
CA LEU A 144 -7.04 -4.30 -0.52
C LEU A 144 -7.66 -5.70 -0.54
N ALA A 145 -8.98 -5.82 -0.35
CA ALA A 145 -9.68 -7.10 -0.38
C ALA A 145 -9.58 -7.80 -1.75
N GLU A 146 -9.71 -7.04 -2.85
CA GLU A 146 -9.64 -7.60 -4.21
C GLU A 146 -8.22 -7.99 -4.65
N PHE A 147 -7.20 -7.27 -4.16
CA PHE A 147 -5.79 -7.48 -4.53
C PHE A 147 -4.99 -8.34 -3.53
N ALA A 148 -5.54 -8.63 -2.35
CA ALA A 148 -4.95 -9.56 -1.37
C ALA A 148 -5.26 -11.04 -1.65
N CYS A 149 -5.88 -11.36 -2.79
CA CYS A 149 -6.21 -12.72 -3.20
C CYS A 149 -5.77 -12.94 -4.65
N TRP A 150 -5.09 -14.06 -4.90
CA TRP A 150 -4.67 -14.47 -6.25
C TRP A 150 -5.53 -15.65 -6.74
N PRO A 151 -6.01 -15.63 -8.00
CA PRO A 151 -5.89 -14.56 -9.00
C PRO A 151 -6.73 -13.33 -8.65
N PHE A 152 -6.29 -12.13 -9.05
CA PHE A 152 -6.99 -10.88 -8.73
C PHE A 152 -8.46 -10.89 -9.16
N GLY A 153 -9.34 -10.50 -8.24
CA GLY A 153 -10.79 -10.52 -8.44
C GLY A 153 -11.49 -11.83 -8.05
N SER A 154 -10.78 -12.80 -7.47
CA SER A 154 -11.34 -14.11 -7.05
C SER A 154 -11.88 -14.12 -5.61
N GLY A 155 -11.47 -13.18 -4.76
CA GLY A 155 -11.78 -13.18 -3.31
C GLY A 155 -13.26 -12.96 -2.94
N SER A 156 -14.10 -12.57 -3.90
CA SER A 156 -15.51 -12.22 -3.67
C SER A 156 -16.42 -13.41 -3.29
N GLY A 157 -15.93 -14.66 -3.25
CA GLY A 157 -16.72 -15.83 -2.80
C GLY A 157 -16.68 -16.08 -1.29
N THR A 158 -15.72 -15.48 -0.56
CA THR A 158 -15.51 -15.75 0.87
C THR A 158 -15.36 -14.44 1.63
N SER A 159 -16.49 -13.91 2.08
CA SER A 159 -16.52 -12.78 3.01
C SER A 159 -15.72 -13.11 4.27
N THR A 160 -14.64 -12.37 4.50
CA THR A 160 -13.86 -12.39 5.74
C THR A 160 -14.79 -12.03 6.91
N PRO A 161 -14.72 -12.70 8.07
CA PRO A 161 -15.65 -12.45 9.18
C PRO A 161 -15.61 -11.01 9.72
N GLY A 162 -14.52 -10.26 9.50
CA GLY A 162 -14.34 -8.88 9.94
C GLY A 162 -15.17 -7.84 9.15
N THR A 163 -15.36 -8.04 7.85
CA THR A 163 -16.09 -7.10 6.98
C THR A 163 -17.62 -7.19 7.14
N ARG A 164 -18.15 -8.35 7.53
CA ARG A 164 -19.60 -8.52 7.81
C ARG A 164 -20.11 -7.60 8.93
N ARG A 165 -19.26 -7.21 9.88
CA ARG A 165 -19.67 -6.38 11.02
C ARG A 165 -19.94 -4.93 10.62
N ARG A 166 -19.27 -4.40 9.59
CA ARG A 166 -19.54 -3.06 9.02
C ARG A 166 -20.69 -3.07 8.01
N GLU A 167 -20.86 -4.15 7.25
CA GLU A 167 -21.95 -4.26 6.27
C GLU A 167 -23.33 -4.41 6.95
N ALA A 168 -23.40 -5.11 8.08
CA ALA A 168 -24.62 -5.26 8.88
C ALA A 168 -25.15 -3.92 9.43
N SER A 169 -24.32 -2.88 9.53
CA SER A 169 -24.72 -1.54 9.99
C SER A 169 -25.48 -0.73 8.93
N ARG A 170 -25.49 -1.16 7.66
CA ARG A 170 -26.05 -0.40 6.53
C ARG A 170 -27.35 -0.96 5.95
N ILE A 171 -27.88 -2.08 6.49
CA ILE A 171 -29.14 -2.68 6.01
C ILE A 171 -30.36 -1.74 6.24
N GLY A 172 -30.20 -0.66 7.02
CA GLY A 172 -31.27 0.30 7.34
C GLY A 172 -31.42 1.53 6.44
N MET A 173 -30.59 1.76 5.43
CA MET A 173 -30.74 2.90 4.51
C MET A 173 -30.75 2.42 3.06
N GLY A 174 -31.81 2.80 2.35
CA GLY A 174 -32.19 2.27 1.05
C GLY A 174 -31.05 2.08 0.06
N SER A 175 -31.06 0.91 -0.58
CA SER A 175 -30.31 0.64 -1.81
C SER A 175 -30.85 1.54 -2.92
N VAL A 176 -30.29 2.74 -3.02
CA VAL A 176 -30.56 3.67 -4.13
C VAL A 176 -29.33 3.66 -5.03
N GLY A 177 -29.34 2.80 -6.05
CA GLY A 177 -28.57 2.96 -7.29
C GLY A 177 -27.05 3.20 -7.19
N GLY A 178 -26.41 2.89 -6.06
CA GLY A 178 -24.96 3.01 -5.91
C GLY A 178 -24.28 1.87 -6.65
N VAL A 179 -23.32 2.22 -7.51
CA VAL A 179 -22.34 1.30 -8.11
C VAL A 179 -21.80 0.43 -6.97
N SER A 180 -21.90 -0.90 -7.10
CA SER A 180 -21.37 -1.81 -6.08
C SER A 180 -19.90 -1.45 -5.83
N GLY A 181 -19.40 -1.47 -4.58
CA GLY A 181 -17.98 -1.19 -4.29
C GLY A 181 -17.03 -2.00 -5.20
N ARG A 182 -17.45 -3.22 -5.54
CA ARG A 182 -16.82 -4.07 -6.55
C ARG A 182 -16.75 -3.42 -7.94
N GLU A 183 -17.88 -2.93 -8.47
CA GLU A 183 -17.93 -2.24 -9.76
C GLU A 183 -17.02 -1.01 -9.79
N ALA A 184 -16.84 -0.35 -8.64
CA ALA A 184 -15.95 0.80 -8.50
C ALA A 184 -14.45 0.42 -8.58
N VAL A 185 -14.09 -0.84 -8.30
CA VAL A 185 -12.73 -1.40 -8.38
C VAL A 185 -12.49 -2.19 -9.68
N LEU A 186 -13.54 -2.61 -10.39
CA LEU A 186 -13.43 -3.43 -11.62
C LEU A 186 -12.51 -2.82 -12.69
N GLY A 187 -12.59 -1.51 -12.93
CA GLY A 187 -11.72 -0.90 -13.94
C GLY A 187 -10.25 -0.85 -13.51
N LEU A 188 -9.97 -0.73 -12.21
CA LEU A 188 -8.61 -0.85 -11.67
C LEU A 188 -8.08 -2.28 -11.82
N LEU A 189 -8.91 -3.29 -11.55
CA LEU A 189 -8.57 -4.69 -11.81
C LEU A 189 -8.24 -4.95 -13.28
N GLN A 190 -9.01 -4.37 -14.20
CA GLN A 190 -8.74 -4.49 -15.64
C GLN A 190 -7.42 -3.82 -16.03
N GLU A 191 -7.12 -2.62 -15.51
CA GLU A 191 -5.83 -1.96 -15.78
C GLU A 191 -4.65 -2.78 -15.25
N VAL A 192 -4.75 -3.36 -14.06
CA VAL A 192 -3.69 -4.23 -13.54
C VAL A 192 -3.56 -5.52 -14.36
N LYS A 193 -4.66 -6.15 -14.76
CA LYS A 193 -4.63 -7.37 -15.59
C LYS A 193 -3.96 -7.15 -16.95
N LYS A 194 -4.07 -5.94 -17.53
CA LYS A 194 -3.33 -5.58 -18.76
C LYS A 194 -1.82 -5.51 -18.56
N GLU A 195 -1.37 -5.29 -17.33
CA GLU A 195 0.06 -5.22 -16.97
C GLU A 195 0.67 -6.59 -16.62
N ALA A 196 -0.15 -7.62 -16.41
CA ALA A 196 0.29 -8.96 -16.05
C ALA A 196 0.90 -9.71 -17.24
N VAL A 197 1.96 -10.48 -16.98
CA VAL A 197 2.62 -11.30 -17.99
C VAL A 197 1.95 -12.69 -18.04
N GLY A 198 0.88 -12.80 -18.81
CA GLY A 198 0.12 -14.05 -18.97
C GLY A 198 -0.89 -14.30 -17.86
N GLU A 199 -1.47 -15.50 -17.83
CA GLU A 199 -2.52 -15.87 -16.86
C GLU A 199 -1.96 -16.23 -15.48
N GLU A 200 -0.70 -16.67 -15.41
CA GLU A 200 -0.01 -17.09 -14.17
C GLU A 200 1.22 -16.20 -13.90
N ASP A 201 0.98 -14.91 -13.64
CA ASP A 201 2.04 -13.98 -13.25
C ASP A 201 2.48 -14.22 -11.80
N LEU A 202 3.53 -15.02 -11.62
CA LEU A 202 4.14 -15.32 -10.32
C LEU A 202 4.59 -14.07 -9.56
N GLY A 203 4.92 -12.98 -10.28
CA GLY A 203 5.27 -11.71 -9.67
C GLY A 203 4.07 -11.06 -9.01
N PHE A 204 2.92 -11.08 -9.68
CA PHE A 204 1.67 -10.55 -9.13
C PHE A 204 1.08 -11.47 -8.04
N GLU A 205 1.24 -12.79 -8.15
CA GLU A 205 0.93 -13.74 -7.07
C GLU A 205 1.73 -13.41 -5.80
N LEU A 206 3.04 -13.16 -5.94
CA LEU A 206 3.88 -12.76 -4.81
C LEU A 206 3.40 -11.44 -4.18
N VAL A 207 3.04 -10.46 -5.00
CA VAL A 207 2.52 -9.18 -4.49
C VAL A 207 1.18 -9.37 -3.78
N ALA A 208 0.29 -10.21 -4.32
CA ALA A 208 -0.98 -10.55 -3.67
C ALA A 208 -0.74 -11.15 -2.27
N GLY A 209 0.21 -12.08 -2.15
CA GLY A 209 0.57 -12.67 -0.85
C GLY A 209 1.19 -11.66 0.13
N VAL A 210 1.92 -10.65 -0.35
CA VAL A 210 2.37 -9.54 0.52
C VAL A 210 1.17 -8.70 0.98
N LEU A 211 0.24 -8.35 0.09
CA LEU A 211 -0.97 -7.63 0.43
C LEU A 211 -1.88 -8.41 1.41
N GLU A 212 -1.90 -9.74 1.31
CA GLU A 212 -2.58 -10.62 2.26
C GLU A 212 -1.97 -10.55 3.67
N VAL A 213 -0.65 -10.42 3.78
CA VAL A 213 -0.01 -10.19 5.09
C VAL A 213 -0.37 -8.80 5.59
N LEU A 214 -0.29 -7.77 4.73
CA LEU A 214 -0.62 -6.39 5.11
C LEU A 214 -2.06 -6.23 5.61
N SER A 215 -3.03 -6.93 5.00
CA SER A 215 -4.44 -6.88 5.43
C SER A 215 -4.70 -7.48 6.81
N LYS A 216 -3.73 -8.24 7.35
CA LYS A 216 -3.79 -8.85 8.68
C LYS A 216 -3.02 -8.05 9.74
N LEU A 217 -2.26 -7.03 9.36
CA LEU A 217 -1.44 -6.24 10.28
C LEU A 217 -2.27 -5.41 11.28
N ASP A 218 -3.51 -5.05 10.94
CA ASP A 218 -4.44 -4.39 11.87
C ASP A 218 -4.70 -5.21 13.15
N SER A 219 -4.40 -6.52 13.16
CA SER A 219 -4.52 -7.37 14.35
C SER A 219 -3.36 -7.23 15.36
N LEU A 220 -2.31 -6.48 15.03
CA LEU A 220 -1.10 -6.32 15.84
C LEU A 220 -1.02 -4.96 16.58
N LEU A 221 -1.92 -4.02 16.29
CA LEU A 221 -2.05 -2.73 16.95
C LEU A 221 -3.24 -2.71 17.91
#